data_AF-A0A1Q0XEU2-F1
#
_entry.id   AF-A0A1Q0XEU2-F1
#
_cell.length_a   1.000
_cell.length_b   1.000
_cell.length_c   1.000
_cell.angle_alpha   90.00
_cell.angle_beta   90.00
_cell.angle_gamma   90.00
#
_symmetry.space_group_name_H-M   'P 1'
#
loop_
_entity.id
_entity.type
_entity.pdbx_description
1 polymer ?
#
loop_
_entity_poly.entity_id
_entity_poly.type
_entity_poly.pdbx_seq_one_letter_code
_entity_poly.pdbx_strand_id
1 'polypeptide(L)' 'LFAMHGATILAVSRFGGEREIEQIVDRGTASERAAL' A
#
# COMPACT_ATOMS: atom_id res chain seq x y z
N LEU A 1 1.71 15.19 -0.19
CA LEU A 1 1.20 13.98 0.50
C LEU A 1 0.26 13.18 -0.40
N PHE A 2 -0.87 13.74 -0.84
CA PHE A 2 -1.85 13.00 -1.64
C PHE A 2 -1.29 12.40 -2.93
N ALA A 3 -0.52 13.17 -3.71
CA ALA A 3 0.12 12.68 -4.93
C ALA A 3 1.11 11.54 -4.66
N MET A 4 1.98 11.69 -3.65
CA MET A 4 2.93 10.63 -3.25
C MET A 4 2.20 9.38 -2.75
N HIS A 5 1.21 9.55 -1.87
CA HIS A 5 0.42 8.46 -1.33
C HIS A 5 -0.34 7.69 -2.43
N GLY A 6 -1.08 8.39 -3.29
CA GLY A 6 -1.79 7.76 -4.41
C GLY A 6 -0.85 7.05 -5.38
N ALA A 7 0.31 7.66 -5.70
CA ALA A 7 1.32 7.02 -6.53
C ALA A 7 1.88 5.75 -5.87
N THR A 8 2.15 5.77 -4.56
CA THR A 8 2.62 4.61 -3.80
C THR A 8 1.58 3.49 -3.79
N ILE A 9 0.30 3.80 -3.52
CA ILE A 9 -0.79 2.81 -3.52
C ILE A 9 -0.92 2.15 -4.89
N LEU A 10 -0.89 2.94 -5.98
CA LEU A 10 -0.93 2.39 -7.34
C LEU A 10 0.31 1.53 -7.65
N ALA A 11 1.50 1.91 -7.18
CA ALA A 11 2.73 1.15 -7.39
C ALA A 11 2.70 -0.25 -6.71
N VAL A 12 1.99 -0.40 -5.59
CA VAL A 12 1.81 -1.67 -4.89
C VAL A 12 0.44 -2.34 -5.12
N SER A 13 -0.39 -1.83 -6.03
CA SER A 13 -1.72 -2.41 -6.37
C SER A 13 -1.64 -3.87 -6.80
N ARG A 14 -0.56 -4.29 -7.47
CA ARG A 14 -0.31 -5.71 -7.82
C ARG A 14 -0.14 -6.64 -6.60
N PHE A 15 0.01 -6.07 -5.40
CA PHE A 15 0.10 -6.76 -4.12
C PHE A 15 -1.15 -6.49 -3.25
N GLY A 16 -2.19 -5.85 -3.79
CA GLY A 16 -3.42 -5.49 -3.06
C GLY A 16 -3.28 -4.26 -2.16
N GLY A 17 -2.41 -3.31 -2.50
CA GLY A 17 -2.18 -2.10 -1.69
C GLY A 17 -3.38 -1.18 -1.54
N GLU A 18 -4.38 -1.26 -2.42
CA GLU A 18 -5.66 -0.55 -2.31
C GLU A 18 -6.58 -1.09 -1.21
N ARG A 19 -6.31 -2.30 -0.69
CA ARG A 19 -7.06 -2.93 0.40
C ARG A 19 -6.54 -2.43 1.76
N GLU A 20 -6.52 -1.11 1.92
CA GLU A 20 -5.81 -0.43 3.03
C GLU A 20 -6.29 -0.87 4.41
N ILE A 21 -7.60 -1.09 4.60
CA ILE A 21 -8.15 -1.54 5.89
C ILE A 21 -7.54 -2.87 6.31
N GLU A 22 -7.44 -3.80 5.37
CA GLU A 22 -6.91 -5.13 5.66
C GLU A 22 -5.40 -5.06 5.86
N GLN A 23 -4.69 -4.26 5.08
CA GLN A 23 -3.25 -4.00 5.26
C GLN A 23 -2.92 -3.34 6.61
N ILE A 24 -3.84 -2.55 7.15
CA ILE A 24 -3.72 -1.92 8.48
C ILE A 24 -3.90 -2.96 9.59
N VAL A 25 -4.86 -3.87 9.43
CA VAL A 25 -5.17 -4.90 10.45
C VAL A 25 -4.20 -6.08 10.39
N ASP A 26 -3.83 -6.52 9.18
CA ASP A 26 -2.90 -7.60 8.91
C ASP A 26 -1.89 -7.19 7.84
N ARG A 27 -0.64 -6.97 8.27
CA ARG A 27 0.39 -6.37 7.43
C ARG A 27 0.83 -7.35 6.34
N GLY A 28 0.55 -7.00 5.09
CA GLY A 28 1.02 -7.74 3.93
C GLY A 28 2.23 -7.10 3.24
N THR A 29 2.75 -7.80 2.22
CA THR A 29 3.93 -7.36 1.46
C THR A 29 3.74 -6.04 0.70
N ALA A 30 2.50 -5.63 0.43
CA ALA A 30 2.20 -4.31 -0.13
C ALA A 30 2.67 -3.19 0.81
N SER A 31 2.32 -3.28 2.11
CA SER A 31 2.70 -2.31 3.13
C SER A 31 4.20 -2.34 3.44
N GLU A 32 4.79 -3.54 3.47
CA GLU A 32 6.24 -3.69 3.67
C GLU A 32 7.02 -2.95 2.58
N ARG A 33 6.67 -3.17 1.31
CA ARG A 33 7.34 -2.54 0.16
C ARG A 33 7.08 -1.05 0.05
N ALA A 34 5.90 -0.58 0.47
CA ALA A 34 5.58 0.84 0.49
C ALA A 34 6.40 1.64 1.52
N ALA A 35 6.98 0.97 2.51
CA ALA A 35 7.75 1.56 3.60
C ALA A 35 9.29 1.47 3.41
N LEU A 36 9.77 0.68 2.46
CA LEU A 36 11.19 0.58 2.09
C LEU A 36 11.64 1.77 1.25
#